data_AF-A0A7C1BUU9-F1
#
_entry.id   AF-A0A7C1BUU9-F1
#
_cell.length_a   1.000
_cell.length_b   1.000
_cell.length_c   1.000
_cell.angle_alpha   90.00
_cell.angle_beta   90.00
_cell.angle_gamma   90.00
#
_symmetry.space_group_name_H-M   'P 1'
#
loop_
_entity.id
_entity.type
_entity.pdbx_description
1 polymer ?
#
loop_
_entity_poly.entity_id
_entity_poly.type
_entity_poly.pdbx_seq_one_letter_code
_entity_poly.pdbx_strand_id
1 'polypeptide(L)'
;MDKIDLDVITPLKRDTRTPARGPITFEVALGREVDERGEIKKGAKGSFSLLYFPFDLIDEEEERVKKEVKEDLEVLKDAIPAMLSKYGFGAKTTAGYGVVEIENGALKTSFCWEKNFKDWNGFKEVINSIVEG
;
A
#
# COMPACT_ATOMS: atom_id res chain seq x y z
N MET A 1 11.70 5.09 7.76
CA MET A 1 10.61 4.54 8.59
C MET A 1 10.87 5.01 10.00
N ASP A 2 9.94 5.76 10.57
CA ASP A 2 10.01 6.28 11.93
C ASP A 2 9.20 5.40 12.89
N LYS A 3 9.35 5.61 14.20
CA LYS A 3 8.51 5.00 15.25
C LYS A 3 8.46 3.46 15.24
N ILE A 4 9.65 2.85 15.26
CA ILE A 4 9.82 1.41 15.52
C ILE A 4 9.61 1.16 17.02
N ASP A 5 8.79 0.16 17.35
CA ASP A 5 8.52 -0.28 18.72
C ASP A 5 8.56 -1.82 18.79
N LEU A 6 8.44 -2.37 20.00
CA LEU A 6 8.39 -3.82 20.25
C LEU A 6 6.96 -4.26 20.53
N ASP A 7 6.50 -5.25 19.78
CA ASP A 7 5.25 -5.95 20.02
C ASP A 7 5.51 -7.36 20.56
N VAL A 8 4.51 -7.93 21.23
CA VAL A 8 4.63 -9.22 21.92
C VAL A 8 3.46 -10.12 21.55
N ILE A 9 3.78 -11.30 21.02
CA ILE A 9 2.80 -12.38 20.86
C ILE A 9 3.09 -13.53 21.82
N THR A 10 2.03 -14.12 22.37
CA THR A 10 2.14 -15.34 23.19
C THR A 10 1.27 -16.43 22.56
N PRO A 11 1.85 -17.35 21.78
CA PRO A 11 1.09 -18.45 21.18
C PRO A 11 0.45 -19.31 22.25
N LEU A 12 -0.86 -19.53 22.16
CA LEU A 12 -1.61 -20.35 23.11
C LEU A 12 -1.93 -21.72 22.50
N LYS A 13 -1.89 -22.78 23.32
CA LYS A 13 -2.44 -24.07 22.95
C LYS A 13 -3.96 -23.93 22.82
N ARG A 14 -4.51 -24.42 21.72
CA ARG A 14 -5.93 -24.21 21.37
C ARG A 14 -6.90 -24.86 22.37
N ASP A 15 -6.52 -26.00 22.92
CA ASP A 15 -7.30 -26.85 23.82
C ASP A 15 -7.41 -26.26 25.24
N THR A 16 -6.29 -25.83 25.79
CA THR A 16 -6.13 -25.43 27.20
C THR A 16 -6.07 -23.92 27.37
N ARG A 17 -5.92 -23.16 26.27
CA ARG A 17 -5.68 -21.71 26.26
C ARG A 17 -4.47 -21.30 27.10
N THR A 18 -3.57 -22.24 27.40
CA THR A 18 -2.32 -21.98 28.10
C THR A 18 -1.21 -21.65 27.11
N PRO A 19 -0.16 -20.90 27.51
CA PRO A 19 0.97 -20.62 26.63
C PRO A 19 1.59 -21.91 26.07
N ALA A 20 1.61 -22.04 24.76
CA ALA A 20 2.32 -23.12 24.07
C ALA A 20 3.84 -22.95 24.20
N ARG A 21 4.28 -21.69 24.27
CA ARG A 21 5.63 -21.25 24.63
C ARG A 21 5.58 -19.87 25.26
N GLY A 22 6.72 -19.41 25.77
CA GLY A 22 6.86 -18.06 26.32
C GLY A 22 6.60 -16.95 25.30
N PRO A 23 6.46 -15.69 25.77
CA PRO A 23 6.23 -14.54 24.91
C PRO A 23 7.35 -14.37 23.88
N ILE A 24 6.98 -13.91 22.69
CA ILE A 24 7.92 -13.60 21.60
C ILE A 24 7.79 -12.12 21.30
N THR A 25 8.88 -11.39 21.54
CA THR A 25 9.02 -9.98 21.17
C THR A 25 9.47 -9.87 19.71
N PHE A 26 8.91 -8.92 18.96
CA PHE A 26 9.38 -8.59 17.61
C PHE A 26 9.19 -7.10 17.33
N GLU A 27 10.01 -6.57 16.43
CA GLU A 27 9.92 -5.18 16.01
C GLU A 27 8.71 -4.95 15.13
N VAL A 28 8.03 -3.83 15.36
CA VAL A 28 6.87 -3.40 14.60
C VAL A 28 6.93 -1.90 14.34
N ALA A 29 6.42 -1.45 13.19
CA ALA A 29 6.02 -0.06 13.04
C ALA A 29 4.75 0.18 13.83
N LEU A 30 4.73 1.21 14.67
CA LEU A 30 3.51 1.57 15.38
C LEU A 30 2.37 1.86 14.40
N GLY A 31 1.26 1.13 14.58
CA GLY A 31 0.01 1.35 13.87
C GLY A 31 -0.66 2.67 14.29
N ARG A 32 -1.77 2.98 13.62
CA ARG A 32 -2.56 4.19 13.86
C ARG A 32 -3.07 4.23 15.30
N GLU A 33 -2.73 5.29 16.02
CA GLU A 33 -3.42 5.70 17.25
C GLU A 33 -4.33 6.86 16.89
N VAL A 34 -5.64 6.66 17.04
CA VAL A 34 -6.66 7.67 16.74
C VAL A 34 -7.18 8.26 18.04
N ASP A 35 -7.39 9.56 18.08
CA ASP A 35 -8.09 10.15 19.21
C ASP A 35 -9.61 10.02 19.11
N GLU A 36 -10.28 10.45 20.19
CA GLU A 36 -11.73 10.49 20.33
C GLU A 36 -12.47 11.31 19.24
N ARG A 37 -11.74 12.12 18.46
CA ARG A 37 -12.27 12.91 17.33
C ARG A 37 -12.01 12.27 15.97
N GLY A 38 -11.32 11.13 15.94
CA GLY A 38 -10.95 10.44 14.71
C GLY A 38 -9.66 10.95 14.07
N GLU A 39 -8.90 11.83 14.74
CA GLU A 39 -7.61 12.33 14.24
C GLU A 39 -6.46 11.35 14.53
N ILE A 40 -5.55 11.18 13.57
CA ILE A 40 -4.37 10.33 13.73
C ILE A 40 -3.36 11.05 14.64
N LYS A 41 -3.23 10.57 15.88
CA LYS A 41 -2.25 11.08 16.86
C LYS A 41 -0.88 10.43 16.71
N LYS A 42 -0.82 9.12 16.45
CA LYS A 42 0.43 8.36 16.26
C LYS A 42 0.30 7.33 15.14
N GLY A 43 1.44 6.91 14.61
CA GLY A 43 1.57 5.99 13.49
C GLY A 43 2.89 6.22 12.77
N ALA A 44 3.54 5.15 12.36
CA ALA A 44 4.74 5.21 11.54
C ALA A 44 4.38 5.70 10.12
N LYS A 45 5.26 6.51 9.54
CA LYS A 45 5.16 6.98 8.15
C LYS A 45 6.24 6.32 7.30
N GLY A 46 5.88 6.08 6.05
CA GLY A 46 6.77 5.52 5.04
C GLY A 46 6.42 6.05 3.66
N SER A 47 7.39 5.98 2.76
CA SER A 47 7.18 6.25 1.34
C SER A 47 7.12 4.93 0.59
N PHE A 48 6.07 4.74 -0.18
CA PHE A 48 5.94 3.64 -1.13
C PHE A 48 6.24 4.17 -2.53
N SER A 49 7.05 3.43 -3.30
CA SER A 49 7.38 3.77 -4.68
C SER A 49 7.32 2.52 -5.54
N LEU A 50 6.59 2.61 -6.65
CA LEU A 50 6.47 1.54 -7.63
C LEU A 50 7.02 2.06 -8.96
N LEU A 51 8.10 1.45 -9.43
CA LEU A 51 8.62 1.69 -10.78
C LEU A 51 8.02 0.64 -11.71
N TYR A 52 7.35 1.10 -12.75
CA TYR A 52 6.78 0.27 -13.79
C TYR A 52 7.53 0.50 -15.10
N PHE A 53 7.87 -0.58 -15.80
CA PHE A 53 8.55 -0.56 -17.08
C PHE A 53 8.02 -1.71 -17.95
N PRO A 54 7.38 -1.44 -19.11
CA PRO A 54 6.84 -2.48 -19.99
C PRO A 54 7.97 -3.15 -20.77
N PHE A 55 8.61 -4.14 -20.16
CA PHE A 55 9.85 -4.73 -20.66
C PHE A 55 9.71 -5.47 -21.99
N ASP A 56 8.55 -6.03 -22.28
CA ASP A 56 8.24 -6.76 -23.50
C ASP A 56 7.93 -5.84 -24.71
N LEU A 57 7.80 -4.53 -24.48
CA LEU A 57 7.47 -3.55 -25.51
C LEU A 57 8.66 -2.67 -25.93
N ILE A 58 9.88 -3.17 -25.72
CA ILE A 58 11.09 -2.50 -26.20
C ILE A 58 11.07 -2.47 -27.73
N ASP A 59 11.28 -1.29 -28.31
CA ASP A 59 11.31 -1.04 -29.77
C ASP A 59 9.95 -1.22 -30.48
N GLU A 60 8.85 -1.23 -29.72
CA GLU A 60 7.48 -1.23 -30.25
C GLU A 60 6.97 0.19 -30.56
N GLU A 61 5.91 0.27 -31.37
CA GLU A 61 5.27 1.55 -31.69
C GLU A 61 4.71 2.24 -30.45
N GLU A 62 4.91 3.56 -30.34
CA GLU A 62 4.52 4.36 -29.18
C GLU A 62 3.03 4.20 -28.82
N GLU A 63 2.16 4.09 -29.82
CA GLU A 63 0.72 3.90 -29.60
C GLU A 63 0.39 2.53 -29.01
N ARG A 64 1.11 1.48 -29.39
CA ARG A 64 0.98 0.16 -28.77
C ARG A 64 1.47 0.18 -27.33
N VAL A 65 2.64 0.77 -27.08
CA VAL A 65 3.19 0.95 -25.73
C VAL A 65 2.20 1.69 -24.84
N LYS A 66 1.69 2.84 -25.29
CA LYS A 66 0.69 3.63 -24.54
C LYS A 66 -0.56 2.82 -24.22
N LYS A 67 -1.07 2.06 -25.19
CA LYS A 67 -2.27 1.25 -24.99
C LYS A 67 -2.08 0.21 -23.90
N GLU A 68 -1.02 -0.58 -23.95
CA GLU A 68 -0.76 -1.64 -22.96
C GLU A 68 -0.47 -1.02 -21.58
N VAL A 69 0.28 0.08 -21.51
CA VAL A 69 0.50 0.82 -20.24
C VAL A 69 -0.83 1.29 -19.63
N LYS A 70 -1.77 1.76 -20.46
CA LYS A 70 -3.11 2.17 -19.98
C LYS A 70 -3.91 0.98 -19.45
N GLU A 71 -3.84 -0.18 -20.11
CA GLU A 71 -4.49 -1.42 -19.67
C GLU A 71 -3.92 -1.90 -18.31
N ASP A 72 -2.60 -1.84 -18.14
CA ASP A 72 -1.96 -2.16 -16.87
C ASP A 72 -2.34 -1.16 -15.76
N LEU A 73 -2.40 0.14 -16.08
CA LEU A 73 -2.85 1.16 -15.14
C LEU A 73 -4.30 0.93 -14.66
N GLU A 74 -5.19 0.46 -15.54
CA GLU A 74 -6.56 0.08 -15.17
C GLU A 74 -6.59 -1.04 -14.12
N VAL A 75 -5.70 -2.03 -14.23
CA VAL A 75 -5.58 -3.10 -13.22
C VAL A 75 -5.00 -2.55 -11.91
N LEU A 76 -3.93 -1.75 -12.00
CA LEU A 76 -3.25 -1.18 -10.84
C LEU A 76 -4.14 -0.20 -10.05
N LYS A 77 -5.09 0.45 -10.73
CA LYS A 77 -6.09 1.37 -10.16
C LYS A 77 -6.82 0.80 -8.96
N ASP A 78 -7.17 -0.49 -9.01
CA ASP A 78 -7.87 -1.17 -7.92
C ASP A 78 -6.95 -2.09 -7.11
N ALA A 79 -5.94 -2.69 -7.73
CA ALA A 79 -5.02 -3.61 -7.06
C ALA A 79 -4.19 -2.93 -5.97
N ILE A 80 -3.62 -1.74 -6.26
CA ILE A 80 -2.76 -1.02 -5.31
C ILE A 80 -3.54 -0.59 -4.05
N PRO A 81 -4.70 0.10 -4.17
CA PRO A 81 -5.51 0.44 -3.00
C PRO A 81 -5.93 -0.79 -2.20
N ALA A 82 -6.35 -1.87 -2.88
CA ALA A 82 -6.78 -3.09 -2.20
C ALA A 82 -5.64 -3.76 -1.42
N MET A 83 -4.46 -3.86 -2.02
CA MET A 83 -3.27 -4.41 -1.36
C MET A 83 -2.91 -3.59 -0.12
N LEU A 84 -2.88 -2.26 -0.21
CA LEU A 84 -2.39 -1.40 0.85
C LEU A 84 -3.42 -1.13 1.95
N SER A 85 -4.72 -1.04 1.63
CA SER A 85 -5.76 -0.63 2.59
C SER A 85 -6.68 -1.75 3.08
N LYS A 86 -6.76 -2.88 2.37
CA LYS A 86 -7.68 -3.98 2.72
C LYS A 86 -6.95 -5.25 3.12
N TYR A 87 -6.06 -5.74 2.25
CA TYR A 87 -5.37 -7.00 2.49
C TYR A 87 -4.14 -6.82 3.37
N GLY A 88 -3.51 -5.64 3.30
CA GLY A 88 -2.23 -5.38 3.90
C GLY A 88 -1.09 -6.11 3.18
N PHE A 89 0.15 -5.76 3.54
CA PHE A 89 1.35 -6.40 3.00
C PHE A 89 2.23 -7.00 4.10
N GLY A 90 3.01 -8.02 3.76
CA GLY A 90 3.93 -8.70 4.68
C GLY A 90 3.38 -9.99 5.30
N ALA A 91 4.04 -10.47 6.35
CA ALA A 91 3.85 -11.84 6.85
C ALA A 91 2.66 -12.04 7.82
N LYS A 92 2.09 -10.95 8.37
CA LYS A 92 1.10 -11.01 9.47
C LYS A 92 -0.23 -10.30 9.15
N THR A 93 -0.60 -10.25 7.88
CA THR A 93 -1.81 -9.56 7.41
C THR A 93 -3.10 -10.06 8.06
N THR A 94 -3.21 -11.38 8.31
CA THR A 94 -4.38 -11.97 8.99
C THR A 94 -4.55 -11.52 10.44
N ALA A 95 -3.49 -10.98 11.06
CA ALA A 95 -3.53 -10.39 12.39
C ALA A 95 -3.67 -8.85 12.36
N GLY A 96 -3.97 -8.27 11.20
CA GLY A 96 -4.20 -6.84 11.01
C GLY A 96 -2.95 -6.01 10.69
N TYR A 97 -1.79 -6.63 10.49
CA TYR A 97 -0.55 -5.90 10.17
C TYR A 97 -0.47 -5.54 8.69
N GLY A 98 0.27 -4.47 8.39
CA GLY A 98 0.61 -4.09 7.02
C GLY A 98 -0.52 -3.37 6.26
N VAL A 99 -1.61 -3.01 6.93
CA VAL A 99 -2.63 -2.12 6.38
C VAL A 99 -2.22 -0.67 6.61
N VAL A 100 -2.34 0.15 5.57
CA VAL A 100 -1.92 1.56 5.59
C VAL A 100 -2.98 2.48 4.99
N GLU A 101 -2.92 3.74 5.40
CA GLU A 101 -3.62 4.85 4.77
C GLU A 101 -2.62 5.66 3.93
N ILE A 102 -3.13 6.28 2.87
CA ILE A 102 -2.35 7.18 2.03
C ILE A 102 -2.66 8.63 2.43
N GLU A 103 -1.61 9.44 2.61
CA GLU A 103 -1.74 10.87 2.90
C GLU A 103 -1.63 11.71 1.62
N ASN A 104 -0.73 11.30 0.72
CA ASN A 104 -0.48 11.94 -0.54
C ASN A 104 0.31 10.99 -1.47
N GLY A 105 0.25 11.26 -2.75
CA GLY A 105 1.04 10.56 -3.75
C GLY A 105 1.17 11.34 -5.04
N ALA A 106 2.07 10.88 -5.89
CA ALA A 106 2.29 11.42 -7.21
C ALA A 106 2.45 10.26 -8.20
N LEU A 107 1.86 10.40 -9.38
CA LEU A 107 1.99 9.46 -10.48
C LEU A 107 2.67 10.19 -11.65
N LYS A 108 3.69 9.56 -12.22
CA LYS A 108 4.46 10.07 -13.36
C LYS A 108 4.46 9.01 -14.45
N THR A 109 4.16 9.39 -15.68
CA THR A 109 4.38 8.54 -16.86
C THR A 109 5.20 9.30 -17.89
N SER A 110 5.71 8.61 -18.92
CA SER A 110 6.45 9.27 -20.00
C SER A 110 5.59 10.21 -20.84
N PHE A 111 4.28 9.99 -20.89
CA PHE A 111 3.31 10.75 -21.69
C PHE A 111 2.35 11.61 -20.84
N CYS A 112 2.46 11.56 -19.51
CA CYS A 112 1.75 12.43 -18.59
C CYS A 112 2.75 12.95 -17.55
N TRP A 113 2.91 14.28 -17.49
CA TRP A 113 3.68 14.91 -16.41
C TRP A 113 3.09 14.53 -15.03
N GLU A 114 3.87 14.77 -13.97
CA GLU A 114 3.50 14.46 -12.59
C GLU A 114 2.10 14.96 -12.23
N LYS A 115 1.22 14.03 -11.83
CA LYS A 115 -0.09 14.30 -11.25
C LYS A 115 -0.11 13.90 -9.79
N ASN A 116 -0.47 14.85 -8.93
CA ASN A 116 -0.55 14.67 -7.48
C ASN A 116 -1.96 14.27 -7.04
N PHE A 117 -2.07 13.46 -6.00
CA PHE A 117 -3.34 13.03 -5.40
C PHE A 117 -3.21 12.93 -3.88
N LYS A 118 -4.34 12.95 -3.16
CA LYS A 118 -4.39 12.98 -1.69
C LYS A 118 -4.91 11.69 -1.06
N ASP A 119 -5.77 10.96 -1.77
CA ASP A 119 -6.39 9.75 -1.27
C ASP A 119 -6.58 8.73 -2.41
N TRP A 120 -7.17 7.57 -2.10
CA TRP A 120 -7.43 6.54 -3.08
C TRP A 120 -8.44 6.94 -4.15
N ASN A 121 -9.37 7.87 -3.88
CA ASN A 121 -10.29 8.36 -4.91
C ASN A 121 -9.54 9.26 -5.89
N GLY A 122 -8.73 10.19 -5.39
CA GLY A 122 -7.85 11.02 -6.22
C GLY A 122 -6.84 10.20 -7.03
N PHE A 123 -6.32 9.11 -6.47
CA PHE A 123 -5.48 8.17 -7.23
C PHE A 123 -6.22 7.57 -8.44
N LYS A 124 -7.46 7.12 -8.25
CA LYS A 124 -8.30 6.58 -9.32
C LYS A 124 -8.66 7.64 -10.36
N GLU A 125 -8.99 8.85 -9.93
CA GLU A 125 -9.25 9.99 -10.83
C GLU A 125 -8.03 10.32 -11.69
N VAL A 126 -6.83 10.33 -11.09
CA VAL A 126 -5.58 10.54 -11.82
C VAL A 126 -5.38 9.46 -12.87
N ILE A 127 -5.58 8.18 -12.54
CA ILE A 127 -5.47 7.08 -13.53
C ILE A 127 -6.51 7.22 -14.65
N ASN A 128 -7.78 7.44 -14.31
CA ASN A 128 -8.84 7.59 -15.32
C ASN A 128 -8.50 8.73 -16.30
N SER A 129 -7.99 9.86 -15.80
CA SER A 129 -7.57 10.99 -16.66
C SER A 129 -6.39 10.69 -17.58
N ILE A 130 -5.62 9.64 -17.32
CA ILE A 130 -4.50 9.17 -18.16
C ILE A 130 -4.99 8.11 -19.15
N VAL A 131 -5.91 7.25 -18.72
CA VAL A 131 -6.48 6.20 -19.57
C VAL A 131 -7.39 6.82 -20.63
N GLU A 132 -8.23 7.77 -20.24
CA GLU A 132 -9.22 8.45 -21.10
C GLU A 132 -8.62 9.52 -22.04
N GLY A 133 -7.47 10.10 -21.68
CA GLY A 133 -6.77 11.12 -22.46
C GLY A 133 -5.77 10.55 -23.45
#